data_AF-A0A7S1KG45-F1
#
_entry.id   AF-A0A7S1KG45-F1
#
_cell.length_a   1.000
_cell.length_b   1.000
_cell.length_c   1.000
_cell.angle_alpha   90.00
_cell.angle_beta   90.00
_cell.angle_gamma   90.00
#
_symmetry.space_group_name_H-M   'P 1'
#
loop_
_entity.id
_entity.type
_entity.pdbx_description
1 polymer ?
#
loop_
_entity_poly.entity_id
_entity_poly.type
_entity_poly.pdbx_seq_one_letter_code
_entity_poly.pdbx_strand_id
1 'polypeptide(L)'
;TRTFVPARRPPSLCSAADNRNQLFRDRYNLIKYRLGRDERFRDAMEVERRGLLRASGADPSLVLTPVEGLLGNPGRKLTYGFLTRLEEDRFFLEDPHRNIPLNLDRAHSIGGYIMEESFVLAEGEVHNGVLHVGALSLPPAESCANCPREPNLFGAKVSKADRELMRELDARCPAHMRGIFVVCSEVHLDREETFCRLHNLCKGFVISGGIPTGFILMGNFSSQPFFRTAACVRAYRGGFEKLRELMQAFPQLTENTRWIIVPGPSDPGCDVLPRPPLAEYLTDYLRMHFPDSVEMATNPCRVRHFHREIVVFRQNLHRLLHRFALFANLDPGAKDKDRHMEVVRTLADSGHVCPVPLKVRSVVWDFDYTLALYPMPHTVLLGDMTSPFQTTYEGTLFCNTGQFTRDGVFFLYRPGHASGEMDESFVSDEDIDMDTLHE
;
A
#
# COMPACT_ATOMS: atom_id res chain seq x y z
N THR A 1 8.86 5.46 -25.67
CA THR A 1 10.05 4.88 -25.00
C THR A 1 9.56 4.14 -23.77
N ARG A 2 9.99 2.89 -23.55
CA ARG A 2 9.60 2.09 -22.37
C ARG A 2 10.47 2.44 -21.16
N THR A 3 10.57 3.73 -20.84
CA THR A 3 11.52 4.25 -19.83
C THR A 3 10.87 5.33 -19.00
N PHE A 4 11.19 5.37 -17.70
CA PHE A 4 10.82 6.46 -16.82
C PHE A 4 11.69 7.69 -17.11
N VAL A 5 11.08 8.87 -17.12
CA VAL A 5 11.77 10.14 -17.35
C VAL A 5 11.40 11.15 -16.26
N PRO A 6 12.31 12.05 -15.87
CA PRO A 6 11.98 13.13 -14.95
C PRO A 6 10.81 13.98 -15.46
N ALA A 7 9.90 14.37 -14.56
CA ALA A 7 8.80 15.24 -14.89
C ALA A 7 9.33 16.63 -15.34
N ARG A 8 8.68 17.22 -16.35
CA ARG A 8 9.07 18.55 -16.89
C ARG A 8 8.70 19.71 -15.96
N ARG A 9 7.69 19.52 -15.11
CA ARG A 9 7.18 20.52 -14.17
C ARG A 9 7.08 19.91 -12.78
N PRO A 10 7.25 20.71 -11.72
CA PRO A 10 6.98 20.25 -10.36
C PRO A 10 5.49 19.95 -10.17
N PRO A 11 5.13 19.02 -9.28
CA PRO A 11 3.75 18.72 -8.94
C PRO A 11 3.08 19.88 -8.20
N SER A 12 1.78 20.10 -8.43
CA SER A 12 0.95 21.13 -7.79
C SER A 12 -0.20 20.53 -6.96
N LEU A 13 -0.54 21.18 -5.84
CA LEU A 13 -1.74 20.85 -5.06
C LEU A 13 -3.04 21.19 -5.79
N CYS A 14 -3.02 22.26 -6.58
CA CYS A 14 -4.14 22.71 -7.41
C CYS A 14 -3.76 22.50 -8.87
N SER A 15 -3.86 21.25 -9.33
CA SER A 15 -3.48 20.87 -10.69
C SER A 15 -4.59 21.17 -11.70
N ALA A 16 -4.20 21.30 -12.98
CA ALA A 16 -5.14 21.52 -14.06
C ALA A 16 -6.00 20.27 -14.33
N ALA A 17 -7.19 20.45 -14.92
CA ALA A 17 -8.11 19.35 -15.23
C ALA A 17 -7.46 18.22 -16.04
N ASP A 18 -6.55 18.55 -16.96
CA ASP A 18 -5.79 17.58 -17.76
C ASP A 18 -4.98 16.60 -16.91
N ASN A 19 -4.55 17.02 -15.72
CA ASN A 19 -3.73 16.20 -14.83
C ASN A 19 -4.56 15.05 -14.23
N ARG A 20 -5.89 15.21 -14.09
CA ARG A 20 -6.79 14.11 -13.73
C ARG A 20 -6.76 13.00 -14.79
N ASN A 21 -6.80 13.37 -16.06
CA ASN A 21 -6.74 12.41 -17.15
C ASN A 21 -5.34 11.78 -17.26
N GLN A 22 -4.29 12.58 -17.03
CA GLN A 22 -2.91 12.10 -17.04
C GLN A 22 -2.67 11.05 -15.95
N LEU A 23 -3.23 11.24 -14.75
CA LEU A 23 -3.18 10.26 -13.66
C LEU A 23 -3.64 8.86 -14.13
N PHE A 24 -4.83 8.76 -14.73
CA PHE A 24 -5.34 7.45 -15.18
C PHE A 24 -4.51 6.88 -16.34
N ARG A 25 -4.00 7.73 -17.24
CA ARG A 25 -3.08 7.30 -18.30
C ARG A 25 -1.78 6.76 -17.74
N ASP A 26 -1.22 7.38 -16.72
CA ASP A 26 0.03 6.94 -16.09
C ASP A 26 -0.16 5.59 -15.40
N ARG A 27 -1.27 5.42 -14.66
CA ARG A 27 -1.65 4.12 -14.08
C ARG A 27 -1.84 3.03 -15.14
N TYR A 28 -2.57 3.32 -16.22
CA TYR A 28 -2.78 2.40 -17.35
C TYR A 28 -1.44 1.98 -17.97
N ASN A 29 -0.58 2.95 -18.28
CA ASN A 29 0.69 2.70 -18.94
C ASN A 29 1.66 1.91 -18.05
N LEU A 30 1.64 2.16 -16.74
CA LEU A 30 2.47 1.43 -15.78
C LEU A 30 2.08 -0.05 -15.71
N ILE A 31 0.78 -0.33 -15.62
CA ILE A 31 0.26 -1.71 -15.58
C ILE A 31 0.48 -2.40 -16.94
N LYS A 32 0.23 -1.71 -18.06
CA LYS A 32 0.54 -2.23 -19.41
C LYS A 32 2.02 -2.56 -19.56
N TYR A 33 2.90 -1.74 -18.99
CA TYR A 33 4.34 -2.00 -18.96
C TYR A 33 4.67 -3.27 -18.16
N ARG A 34 4.04 -3.49 -16.99
CA ARG A 34 4.16 -4.73 -16.20
C ARG A 34 3.67 -5.96 -16.96
N LEU A 35 2.47 -5.89 -17.56
CA LEU A 35 1.91 -6.99 -18.35
C LEU A 35 2.82 -7.38 -19.53
N GLY A 36 3.43 -6.41 -20.19
CA GLY A 36 4.38 -6.67 -21.29
C GLY A 36 5.72 -7.28 -20.85
N ARG A 37 6.00 -7.33 -19.54
CA ARG A 37 7.19 -7.96 -18.95
C ARG A 37 6.91 -9.35 -18.40
N ASP A 38 5.67 -9.62 -17.99
CA ASP A 38 5.25 -10.96 -17.58
C ASP A 38 5.50 -11.95 -18.72
N GLU A 39 6.22 -13.02 -18.41
CA GLU A 39 6.72 -13.96 -19.42
C GLU A 39 5.56 -14.64 -20.15
N ARG A 40 4.48 -14.97 -19.44
CA ARG A 40 3.34 -15.69 -20.00
C ARG A 40 2.64 -14.83 -21.05
N PHE A 41 2.39 -13.56 -20.72
CA PHE A 41 1.79 -12.60 -21.65
C PHE A 41 2.74 -12.27 -22.81
N ARG A 42 4.02 -12.04 -22.52
CA ARG A 42 5.04 -11.72 -23.55
C ARG A 42 5.15 -12.83 -24.58
N ASP A 43 5.24 -14.07 -24.13
CA ASP A 43 5.47 -15.23 -24.99
C ASP A 43 4.21 -15.53 -25.83
N ALA A 44 3.01 -15.48 -25.22
CA ALA A 44 1.74 -15.61 -25.94
C ALA A 44 1.59 -14.55 -27.04
N MET A 45 1.88 -13.28 -26.73
CA MET A 45 1.83 -12.17 -27.68
C MET A 45 2.88 -12.29 -28.79
N GLU A 46 4.05 -12.85 -28.51
CA GLU A 46 5.08 -13.08 -29.53
C GLU A 46 4.69 -14.19 -30.50
N VAL A 47 4.13 -15.28 -29.99
CA VAL A 47 3.62 -16.40 -30.79
C VAL A 47 2.45 -15.95 -31.68
N GLU A 48 1.54 -15.13 -31.16
CA GLU A 48 0.47 -14.51 -31.95
C GLU A 48 1.03 -13.68 -33.10
N ARG A 49 1.99 -12.80 -32.81
CA ARG A 49 2.60 -11.93 -33.84
C ARG A 49 3.25 -12.72 -34.98
N ARG A 50 3.77 -13.91 -34.68
CA ARG A 50 4.36 -14.81 -35.68
C ARG A 50 3.32 -15.67 -36.43
N GLY A 51 2.04 -15.60 -36.04
CA GLY A 51 0.96 -16.41 -36.63
C GLY A 51 1.02 -17.88 -36.22
N LEU A 52 1.73 -18.23 -35.15
CA LEU A 52 2.03 -19.61 -34.77
C LEU A 52 1.21 -20.11 -33.57
N LEU A 53 0.18 -19.38 -33.13
CA LEU A 53 -0.65 -19.74 -31.95
C LEU A 53 -1.24 -21.15 -32.03
N ARG A 54 -1.65 -21.61 -33.22
CA ARG A 54 -2.25 -22.94 -33.40
C ARG A 54 -1.22 -24.07 -33.46
N ALA A 55 0.05 -23.75 -33.68
CA ALA A 55 1.15 -24.71 -33.85
C ALA A 55 2.12 -24.74 -32.65
N SER A 56 2.00 -23.76 -31.74
CA SER A 56 2.81 -23.63 -30.53
C SER A 56 2.01 -24.09 -29.31
N GLY A 57 2.68 -24.55 -28.26
CA GLY A 57 2.06 -24.89 -26.96
C GLY A 57 1.71 -23.67 -26.09
N ALA A 58 1.75 -22.45 -26.65
CA ALA A 58 1.40 -21.22 -25.95
C ALA A 58 -0.11 -21.13 -25.72
N ASP A 59 -0.52 -20.62 -24.56
CA ASP A 59 -1.93 -20.51 -24.20
C ASP A 59 -2.60 -19.32 -24.93
N PRO A 60 -3.54 -19.56 -25.86
CA PRO A 60 -4.22 -18.49 -26.59
C PRO A 60 -5.11 -17.63 -25.68
N SER A 61 -5.46 -18.10 -24.47
CA SER A 61 -6.25 -17.32 -23.50
C SER A 61 -5.47 -16.15 -22.89
N LEU A 62 -4.14 -16.14 -23.00
CA LEU A 62 -3.27 -15.08 -22.46
C LEU A 62 -2.93 -13.99 -23.49
N VAL A 63 -3.50 -14.09 -24.68
CA VAL A 63 -3.29 -13.11 -25.76
C VAL A 63 -4.15 -11.87 -25.50
N LEU A 64 -3.49 -10.74 -25.23
CA LEU A 64 -4.15 -9.46 -24.98
C LEU A 64 -4.62 -8.81 -26.28
N THR A 65 -5.93 -8.79 -26.48
CA THR A 65 -6.58 -8.10 -27.61
C THR A 65 -6.91 -6.67 -27.20
N PRO A 66 -6.42 -5.63 -27.92
CA PRO A 66 -6.83 -4.23 -27.70
C PRO A 66 -8.34 -4.05 -27.88
N VAL A 67 -8.93 -3.01 -27.26
CA VAL A 67 -10.39 -2.81 -27.33
C VAL A 67 -10.85 -2.58 -28.77
N GLU A 68 -10.05 -1.86 -29.57
CA GLU A 68 -10.33 -1.66 -31.00
C GLU A 68 -10.31 -2.97 -31.83
N GLY A 69 -9.54 -3.97 -31.38
CA GLY A 69 -9.37 -5.25 -32.07
C GLY A 69 -10.42 -6.29 -31.71
N LEU A 70 -11.35 -5.96 -30.81
CA LEU A 70 -12.44 -6.83 -30.39
C LEU A 70 -13.56 -6.93 -31.43
N LEU A 71 -13.88 -5.82 -32.09
CA LEU A 71 -14.94 -5.79 -33.10
C LEU A 71 -14.48 -6.50 -34.37
N GLY A 72 -15.28 -7.47 -34.82
CA GLY A 72 -14.96 -8.27 -36.02
C GLY A 72 -14.04 -9.47 -35.77
N ASN A 73 -13.64 -9.71 -34.52
CA ASN A 73 -12.74 -10.79 -34.14
C ASN A 73 -13.49 -11.83 -33.30
N PRO A 74 -13.97 -12.94 -33.90
CA PRO A 74 -14.85 -13.88 -33.21
C PRO A 74 -14.12 -14.70 -32.14
N GLY A 75 -14.91 -15.26 -31.24
CA GLY A 75 -14.48 -16.14 -30.16
C GLY A 75 -13.98 -15.39 -28.92
N ARG A 76 -13.63 -16.18 -27.90
CA ARG A 76 -13.18 -15.68 -26.60
C ARG A 76 -11.89 -14.87 -26.70
N LYS A 77 -11.87 -13.70 -26.06
CA LYS A 77 -10.75 -12.76 -26.00
C LYS A 77 -10.45 -12.37 -24.56
N LEU A 78 -9.19 -12.06 -24.31
CA LEU A 78 -8.73 -11.41 -23.10
C LEU A 78 -8.34 -9.96 -23.43
N THR A 79 -8.93 -8.99 -22.75
CA THR A 79 -8.65 -7.56 -22.98
C THR A 79 -8.30 -6.86 -21.70
N TYR A 80 -7.24 -6.05 -21.76
CA TYR A 80 -6.82 -5.17 -20.68
C TYR A 80 -7.43 -3.77 -20.85
N GLY A 81 -8.11 -3.26 -19.82
CA GLY A 81 -8.72 -1.94 -19.87
C GLY A 81 -9.07 -1.35 -18.51
N PHE A 82 -9.61 -0.14 -18.55
CA PHE A 82 -10.10 0.63 -17.42
C PHE A 82 -11.62 0.50 -17.34
N LEU A 83 -12.12 0.08 -16.18
CA LEU A 83 -13.55 -0.18 -15.97
C LEU A 83 -14.26 1.12 -15.57
N THR A 84 -15.20 1.56 -16.41
CA THR A 84 -15.92 2.83 -16.20
C THR A 84 -17.42 2.66 -16.32
N ARG A 85 -18.14 3.68 -15.85
CA ARG A 85 -19.58 3.80 -16.01
C ARG A 85 -19.89 5.15 -16.67
N LEU A 86 -20.04 5.12 -17.99
CA LEU A 86 -20.30 6.32 -18.80
C LEU A 86 -21.80 6.68 -18.84
N GLU A 87 -22.65 5.69 -18.65
CA GLU A 87 -24.12 5.80 -18.60
C GLU A 87 -24.60 5.20 -17.27
N GLU A 88 -25.70 5.68 -16.69
CA GLU A 88 -26.11 5.35 -15.31
C GLU A 88 -26.19 3.84 -15.02
N ASP A 89 -26.52 3.03 -16.03
CA ASP A 89 -26.77 1.59 -15.91
C ASP A 89 -25.84 0.71 -16.75
N ARG A 90 -24.78 1.27 -17.36
CA ARG A 90 -23.92 0.49 -18.26
C ARG A 90 -22.44 0.68 -17.97
N PHE A 91 -21.77 -0.46 -17.75
CA PHE A 91 -20.32 -0.52 -17.64
C PHE A 91 -19.66 -0.56 -19.01
N PHE A 92 -18.47 0.03 -19.08
CA PHE A 92 -17.62 0.04 -20.26
C PHE A 92 -16.22 -0.38 -19.86
N LEU A 93 -15.53 -0.99 -20.83
CA LEU A 93 -14.09 -1.19 -20.75
C LEU A 93 -13.43 -0.21 -21.70
N GLU A 94 -12.54 0.62 -21.18
CA GLU A 94 -11.82 1.64 -21.93
C GLU A 94 -10.34 1.31 -22.07
N ASP A 95 -9.79 1.55 -23.25
CA ASP A 95 -8.35 1.73 -23.46
C ASP A 95 -8.09 3.18 -23.94
N PRO A 96 -6.83 3.60 -24.16
CA PRO A 96 -6.54 4.96 -24.61
C PRO A 96 -7.16 5.37 -25.95
N HIS A 97 -7.73 4.44 -26.72
CA HIS A 97 -8.19 4.65 -28.09
C HIS A 97 -9.70 4.42 -28.27
N ARG A 98 -10.28 3.44 -27.57
CA ARG A 98 -11.67 3.01 -27.72
C ARG A 98 -12.28 2.60 -26.38
N ASN A 99 -13.60 2.51 -26.39
CA ASN A 99 -14.38 1.88 -25.35
C ASN A 99 -15.34 0.84 -25.96
N ILE A 100 -15.74 -0.14 -25.16
CA ILE A 100 -16.75 -1.13 -25.53
C ILE A 100 -17.71 -1.34 -24.33
N PRO A 101 -19.04 -1.38 -24.57
CA PRO A 101 -19.98 -1.69 -23.49
C PRO A 101 -19.80 -3.14 -23.01
N LEU A 102 -19.98 -3.33 -21.71
CA LEU A 102 -19.87 -4.62 -21.04
C LEU A 102 -21.25 -5.16 -20.66
N ASN A 103 -21.44 -6.46 -20.87
CA ASN A 103 -22.45 -7.23 -20.15
C ASN A 103 -21.74 -8.03 -19.05
N LEU A 104 -22.13 -7.78 -17.80
CA LEU A 104 -21.56 -8.40 -16.60
C LEU A 104 -22.51 -9.41 -15.93
N ASP A 105 -23.63 -9.76 -16.56
CA ASP A 105 -24.71 -10.57 -15.95
C ASP A 105 -24.22 -11.96 -15.52
N ARG A 106 -23.21 -12.49 -16.23
CA ARG A 106 -22.58 -13.80 -15.96
C ARG A 106 -21.12 -13.67 -15.54
N ALA A 107 -20.65 -12.45 -15.30
CA ALA A 107 -19.27 -12.21 -14.93
C ALA A 107 -19.04 -12.62 -13.47
N HIS A 108 -17.88 -13.22 -13.21
CA HIS A 108 -17.37 -13.41 -11.85
C HIS A 108 -15.99 -12.77 -11.73
N SER A 109 -15.66 -12.33 -10.52
CA SER A 109 -14.33 -11.81 -10.19
C SER A 109 -13.39 -12.96 -9.84
N ILE A 110 -12.14 -12.86 -10.30
CA ILE A 110 -11.06 -13.79 -9.96
C ILE A 110 -10.00 -13.02 -9.18
N GLY A 111 -10.12 -13.07 -7.86
CA GLY A 111 -9.14 -12.51 -6.93
C GLY A 111 -9.10 -10.98 -6.90
N GLY A 112 -8.99 -10.45 -5.69
CA GLY A 112 -9.00 -9.02 -5.42
C GLY A 112 -10.36 -8.34 -5.63
N TYR A 113 -10.55 -7.21 -4.97
CA TYR A 113 -11.74 -6.37 -5.07
C TYR A 113 -11.68 -5.54 -6.35
N ILE A 114 -12.54 -5.86 -7.30
CA ILE A 114 -12.75 -5.08 -8.52
C ILE A 114 -13.81 -4.03 -8.26
N MET A 115 -13.49 -2.78 -8.54
CA MET A 115 -14.34 -1.61 -8.34
C MET A 115 -14.50 -0.85 -9.64
N GLU A 116 -15.41 0.14 -9.66
CA GLU A 116 -15.36 1.19 -10.68
C GLU A 116 -13.97 1.86 -10.68
N GLU A 117 -13.51 2.35 -11.83
CA GLU A 117 -12.17 2.91 -12.00
C GLU A 117 -11.02 1.92 -11.69
N SER A 118 -11.29 0.60 -11.72
CA SER A 118 -10.24 -0.42 -11.66
C SER A 118 -9.68 -0.72 -13.04
N PHE A 119 -8.39 -1.03 -13.10
CA PHE A 119 -7.76 -1.60 -14.29
C PHE A 119 -7.90 -3.12 -14.21
N VAL A 120 -8.50 -3.72 -15.24
CA VAL A 120 -8.91 -5.14 -15.23
C VAL A 120 -8.49 -5.85 -16.51
N LEU A 121 -8.34 -7.17 -16.39
CA LEU A 121 -8.36 -8.11 -17.49
C LEU A 121 -9.79 -8.66 -17.61
N ALA A 122 -10.42 -8.46 -18.76
CA ALA A 122 -11.76 -8.96 -19.07
C ALA A 122 -11.66 -10.10 -20.07
N GLU A 123 -12.12 -11.28 -19.67
CA GLU A 123 -12.21 -12.45 -20.53
C GLU A 123 -13.66 -12.66 -20.98
N GLY A 124 -13.91 -12.64 -22.28
CA GLY A 124 -15.28 -12.69 -22.80
C GLY A 124 -15.37 -12.80 -24.31
N GLU A 125 -16.61 -12.76 -24.82
CA GLU A 125 -16.93 -12.80 -26.25
C GLU A 125 -17.76 -11.59 -26.66
N VAL A 126 -17.51 -11.06 -27.85
CA VAL A 126 -18.27 -9.93 -28.37
C VAL A 126 -19.48 -10.42 -29.15
N HIS A 127 -20.68 -10.03 -28.70
CA HIS A 127 -21.92 -10.24 -29.44
C HIS A 127 -22.62 -8.90 -29.65
N ASN A 128 -23.01 -8.61 -30.90
CA ASN A 128 -23.73 -7.39 -31.26
C ASN A 128 -23.08 -6.08 -30.74
N GLY A 129 -21.74 -6.03 -30.73
CA GLY A 129 -20.98 -4.87 -30.27
C GLY A 129 -20.88 -4.71 -28.74
N VAL A 130 -21.32 -5.70 -27.97
CA VAL A 130 -21.20 -5.75 -26.50
C VAL A 130 -20.26 -6.89 -26.11
N LEU A 131 -19.32 -6.62 -25.21
CA LEU A 131 -18.45 -7.65 -24.65
C LEU A 131 -19.18 -8.37 -23.50
N HIS A 132 -19.57 -9.62 -23.72
CA HIS A 132 -20.13 -10.49 -22.70
C HIS A 132 -19.00 -11.10 -21.89
N VAL A 133 -18.81 -10.60 -20.68
CA VAL A 133 -17.68 -10.96 -19.84
C VAL A 133 -18.03 -12.21 -19.04
N GLY A 134 -17.19 -13.24 -19.15
CA GLY A 134 -17.28 -14.44 -18.33
C GLY A 134 -16.49 -14.29 -17.04
N ALA A 135 -15.31 -13.68 -17.11
CA ALA A 135 -14.41 -13.50 -15.97
C ALA A 135 -13.75 -12.10 -15.99
N LEU A 136 -13.61 -11.50 -14.81
CA LEU A 136 -12.82 -10.31 -14.58
C LEU A 136 -11.73 -10.60 -13.56
N SER A 137 -10.52 -10.13 -13.81
CA SER A 137 -9.43 -10.21 -12.84
C SER A 137 -8.60 -8.93 -12.82
N LEU A 138 -7.86 -8.74 -11.74
CA LEU A 138 -6.84 -7.70 -11.69
C LEU A 138 -5.58 -8.16 -12.45
N PRO A 139 -4.85 -7.24 -13.10
CA PRO A 139 -3.58 -7.54 -13.76
C PRO A 139 -2.54 -8.06 -12.75
N PRO A 140 -1.88 -9.20 -12.98
CA PRO A 140 -1.00 -9.82 -11.99
C PRO A 140 0.16 -8.91 -11.58
N ALA A 141 0.46 -8.88 -10.27
CA ALA A 141 1.64 -8.25 -9.72
C ALA A 141 2.95 -8.77 -10.31
N GLU A 142 3.91 -7.88 -10.51
CA GLU A 142 5.30 -8.29 -10.79
C GLU A 142 5.98 -8.57 -9.45
N SER A 143 6.61 -9.74 -9.32
CA SER A 143 7.34 -10.11 -8.10
C SER A 143 8.36 -9.06 -7.69
N CYS A 144 8.49 -8.79 -6.39
CA CYS A 144 9.49 -7.88 -5.82
C CYS A 144 10.93 -8.21 -6.27
N ALA A 145 11.24 -9.48 -6.51
CA ALA A 145 12.54 -9.91 -7.01
C ALA A 145 12.77 -9.56 -8.49
N ASN A 146 11.70 -9.52 -9.29
CA ASN A 146 11.75 -9.32 -10.74
C ASN A 146 11.59 -7.84 -11.14
N CYS A 147 11.07 -7.01 -10.25
CA CYS A 147 10.85 -5.60 -10.51
C CYS A 147 12.16 -4.84 -10.78
N PRO A 148 12.23 -4.01 -11.84
CA PRO A 148 13.41 -3.21 -12.12
C PRO A 148 13.55 -2.09 -11.09
N ARG A 149 14.73 -1.98 -10.47
CA ARG A 149 15.04 -0.93 -9.47
C ARG A 149 15.79 0.27 -10.06
N GLU A 150 15.85 0.36 -11.39
CA GLU A 150 16.42 1.49 -12.12
C GLU A 150 15.37 2.13 -13.06
N PRO A 151 15.17 3.46 -13.00
CA PRO A 151 15.78 4.41 -12.05
C PRO A 151 15.31 4.21 -10.60
N ASN A 152 15.93 4.87 -9.62
CA ASN A 152 15.50 4.85 -8.21
C ASN A 152 14.14 5.58 -8.02
N LEU A 153 13.05 4.84 -8.24
CA LEU A 153 11.67 5.33 -8.09
C LEU A 153 11.19 5.35 -6.63
N PHE A 154 11.86 4.62 -5.73
CA PHE A 154 11.47 4.56 -4.32
C PHE A 154 11.82 5.86 -3.57
N GLY A 155 12.96 6.48 -3.91
CA GLY A 155 13.34 7.81 -3.41
C GLY A 155 14.58 7.81 -2.50
N ALA A 156 14.54 8.63 -1.45
CA ALA A 156 15.61 8.89 -0.45
C ALA A 156 16.95 9.44 -0.99
N LYS A 157 16.99 9.97 -2.22
CA LYS A 157 18.18 10.57 -2.86
C LYS A 157 19.46 9.71 -2.75
N VAL A 158 19.30 8.38 -2.85
CA VAL A 158 20.39 7.41 -2.76
C VAL A 158 20.89 7.06 -4.16
N SER A 159 22.21 7.05 -4.37
CA SER A 159 22.81 6.68 -5.66
C SER A 159 22.69 5.18 -5.93
N LYS A 160 23.05 4.75 -7.15
CA LYS A 160 23.14 3.32 -7.46
C LYS A 160 24.23 2.62 -6.64
N ALA A 161 25.40 3.26 -6.50
CA ALA A 161 26.52 2.72 -5.75
C ALA A 161 26.18 2.54 -4.26
N ASP A 162 25.54 3.55 -3.66
CA ASP A 162 25.12 3.48 -2.25
C ASP A 162 24.10 2.38 -2.01
N ARG A 163 23.16 2.15 -2.94
CA ARG A 163 22.19 1.05 -2.82
C ARG A 163 22.85 -0.32 -2.91
N GLU A 164 23.86 -0.48 -3.76
CA GLU A 164 24.63 -1.72 -3.83
C GLU A 164 25.42 -1.93 -2.53
N LEU A 165 26.06 -0.88 -2.02
CA LEU A 165 26.73 -0.93 -0.72
C LEU A 165 25.76 -1.28 0.42
N MET A 166 24.57 -0.69 0.45
CA MET A 166 23.54 -1.04 1.44
C MET A 166 23.10 -2.50 1.34
N ARG A 167 23.04 -3.06 0.12
CA ARG A 167 22.72 -4.47 -0.11
C ARG A 167 23.82 -5.38 0.41
N GLU A 168 25.07 -5.03 0.13
CA GLU A 168 26.22 -5.75 0.65
C GLU A 168 26.33 -5.70 2.17
N LEU A 169 26.07 -4.53 2.76
CA LEU A 169 26.05 -4.35 4.21
C LEU A 169 24.95 -5.19 4.85
N ASP A 170 23.75 -5.20 4.30
CA ASP A 170 22.65 -6.04 4.81
C ASP A 170 23.00 -7.53 4.72
N ALA A 171 23.63 -7.97 3.62
CA ALA A 171 24.05 -9.35 3.44
C ALA A 171 25.12 -9.81 4.45
N ARG A 172 25.98 -8.90 4.91
CA ARG A 172 27.02 -9.17 5.92
C ARG A 172 26.54 -8.93 7.36
N CYS A 173 25.45 -8.20 7.56
CA CYS A 173 24.92 -7.86 8.87
C CYS A 173 24.28 -9.11 9.53
N PRO A 174 24.75 -9.54 10.71
CA PRO A 174 24.06 -10.59 11.48
C PRO A 174 22.61 -10.22 11.76
N ALA A 175 21.70 -11.19 11.78
CA ALA A 175 20.26 -10.95 11.92
C ALA A 175 19.90 -10.05 13.13
N HIS A 176 20.47 -10.32 14.31
CA HIS A 176 20.27 -9.54 15.53
C HIS A 176 20.79 -8.08 15.44
N MET A 177 21.69 -7.77 14.50
CA MET A 177 22.22 -6.40 14.30
C MET A 177 21.46 -5.63 13.21
N ARG A 178 20.52 -6.26 12.49
CA ARG A 178 19.70 -5.56 11.49
C ARG A 178 18.67 -4.62 12.13
N GLY A 179 18.44 -4.77 13.43
CA GLY A 179 17.57 -3.93 14.21
C GLY A 179 16.09 -4.22 14.00
N ILE A 180 15.24 -3.53 14.76
CA ILE A 180 13.82 -3.86 14.89
C ILE A 180 13.00 -2.58 14.71
N PHE A 181 11.89 -2.66 13.98
CA PHE A 181 10.89 -1.60 13.95
C PHE A 181 9.64 -2.04 14.71
N VAL A 182 9.17 -1.18 15.60
CA VAL A 182 7.94 -1.39 16.35
C VAL A 182 6.83 -0.61 15.66
N VAL A 183 5.81 -1.30 15.16
CA VAL A 183 4.78 -0.71 14.32
C VAL A 183 3.44 -0.77 15.04
N CYS A 184 2.87 0.40 15.30
CA CYS A 184 1.58 0.57 15.97
C CYS A 184 0.63 1.38 15.09
N SER A 185 -0.67 1.06 15.12
CA SER A 185 -1.73 1.84 14.44
C SER A 185 -2.89 2.10 15.39
N GLU A 186 -3.68 3.15 15.13
CA GLU A 186 -4.74 3.62 16.04
C GLU A 186 -4.20 3.92 17.44
N VAL A 187 -3.14 4.73 17.51
CA VAL A 187 -2.49 5.16 18.76
C VAL A 187 -3.19 6.39 19.34
N HIS A 188 -4.33 6.21 20.00
CA HIS A 188 -5.18 7.28 20.53
C HIS A 188 -4.57 7.93 21.78
N LEU A 189 -3.87 9.05 21.61
CA LEU A 189 -3.16 9.78 22.68
C LEU A 189 -4.08 10.54 23.65
N ASP A 190 -5.40 10.42 23.51
CA ASP A 190 -6.39 10.90 24.47
C ASP A 190 -6.82 9.82 25.48
N ARG A 191 -6.37 8.57 25.31
CA ARG A 191 -6.70 7.44 26.19
C ARG A 191 -5.55 7.12 27.13
N GLU A 192 -5.87 6.94 28.41
CA GLU A 192 -4.88 6.54 29.43
C GLU A 192 -4.34 5.14 29.16
N GLU A 193 -5.20 4.24 28.72
CA GLU A 193 -4.85 2.87 28.32
C GLU A 193 -3.71 2.86 27.30
N THR A 194 -3.78 3.70 26.26
CA THR A 194 -2.70 3.82 25.25
C THR A 194 -1.35 4.15 25.89
N PHE A 195 -1.30 5.03 26.89
CA PHE A 195 -0.05 5.36 27.58
C PHE A 195 0.42 4.25 28.52
N CYS A 196 -0.48 3.55 29.20
CA CYS A 196 -0.12 2.34 29.96
C CYS A 196 0.58 1.32 29.06
N ARG A 197 0.01 1.06 27.89
CA ARG A 197 0.56 0.13 26.90
C ARG A 197 1.88 0.60 26.31
N LEU A 198 1.98 1.86 25.88
CA LEU A 198 3.24 2.45 25.37
C LEU A 198 4.34 2.46 26.44
N HIS A 199 4.00 2.75 27.70
CA HIS A 199 4.96 2.74 28.80
C HIS A 199 5.49 1.33 29.05
N ASN A 200 4.62 0.33 29.10
CA ASN A 200 5.04 -1.07 29.26
C ASN A 200 5.93 -1.53 28.09
N LEU A 201 5.57 -1.15 26.87
CA LEU A 201 6.36 -1.41 25.67
C LEU A 201 7.76 -0.80 25.74
N CYS A 202 7.86 0.50 26.07
CA CYS A 202 9.14 1.19 26.22
C CYS A 202 9.98 0.57 27.35
N LYS A 203 9.34 0.27 28.49
CA LYS A 203 9.99 -0.38 29.63
C LYS A 203 10.53 -1.76 29.27
N GLY A 204 9.76 -2.56 28.52
CA GLY A 204 10.19 -3.88 28.04
C GLY A 204 11.50 -3.80 27.25
N PHE A 205 11.57 -2.92 26.26
CA PHE A 205 12.78 -2.72 25.44
C PHE A 205 13.99 -2.20 26.23
N VAL A 206 13.74 -1.36 27.23
CA VAL A 206 14.81 -0.86 28.11
C VAL A 206 15.36 -1.98 29.00
N ILE A 207 14.49 -2.83 29.55
CA ILE A 207 14.92 -3.93 30.42
C ILE A 207 15.63 -5.03 29.61
N SER A 208 15.12 -5.39 28.42
CA SER A 208 15.80 -6.32 27.54
C SER A 208 17.09 -5.73 26.96
N GLY A 209 17.19 -4.40 26.82
CA GLY A 209 18.32 -3.77 26.15
C GLY A 209 18.31 -3.95 24.62
N GLY A 210 17.26 -4.57 24.07
CA GLY A 210 17.01 -4.71 22.63
C GLY A 210 16.46 -3.43 22.02
N ILE A 211 17.22 -2.34 22.10
CA ILE A 211 16.75 -1.01 21.67
C ILE A 211 16.33 -1.01 20.19
N PRO A 212 15.06 -0.71 19.86
CA PRO A 212 14.58 -0.77 18.48
C PRO A 212 15.21 0.35 17.63
N THR A 213 15.36 0.06 16.33
CA THR A 213 15.80 1.04 15.33
C THR A 213 14.77 2.16 15.17
N GLY A 214 13.48 1.82 15.21
CA GLY A 214 12.43 2.82 15.09
C GLY A 214 11.06 2.40 15.62
N PHE A 215 10.32 3.37 16.15
CA PHE A 215 8.88 3.28 16.37
C PHE A 215 8.15 3.93 15.19
N ILE A 216 7.25 3.18 14.56
CA ILE A 216 6.33 3.70 13.54
C ILE A 216 4.95 3.78 14.19
N LEU A 217 4.56 4.99 14.58
CA LEU A 217 3.25 5.25 15.17
C LEU A 217 2.33 5.82 14.09
N MET A 218 1.37 5.01 13.67
CA MET A 218 0.29 5.44 12.78
C MET A 218 -0.90 5.92 13.60
N GLY A 219 -1.48 7.04 13.16
CA GLY A 219 -2.72 7.56 13.69
C GLY A 219 -3.89 6.58 13.47
N ASN A 220 -5.12 6.93 13.82
CA ASN A 220 -5.51 8.24 14.37
C ASN A 220 -4.88 8.46 15.75
N PHE A 221 -4.50 9.70 16.07
CA PHE A 221 -3.92 10.04 17.38
C PHE A 221 -4.94 10.51 18.42
N SER A 222 -6.23 10.54 18.04
CA SER A 222 -7.33 10.76 18.97
C SER A 222 -8.46 9.80 18.66
N SER A 223 -9.12 9.32 19.71
CA SER A 223 -10.33 8.51 19.60
C SER A 223 -11.55 9.32 19.16
N GLN A 224 -11.47 10.66 19.24
CA GLN A 224 -12.53 11.58 18.87
C GLN A 224 -12.23 12.27 17.52
N PRO A 225 -13.28 12.56 16.72
CA PRO A 225 -13.10 13.36 15.51
C PRO A 225 -12.53 14.75 15.83
N PHE A 226 -11.60 15.21 15.01
CA PHE A 226 -11.01 16.52 15.20
C PHE A 226 -11.87 17.64 14.58
N PHE A 227 -12.26 18.61 15.41
CA PHE A 227 -12.89 19.85 14.96
C PHE A 227 -11.94 21.02 15.21
N ARG A 228 -11.98 22.06 14.36
CA ARG A 228 -11.13 23.26 14.48
C ARG A 228 -11.62 24.21 15.59
N THR A 229 -11.83 23.67 16.79
CA THR A 229 -12.18 24.43 17.99
C THR A 229 -10.97 24.54 18.92
N ALA A 230 -10.90 25.61 19.72
CA ALA A 230 -9.81 25.78 20.67
C ALA A 230 -9.73 24.62 21.69
N ALA A 231 -10.87 24.02 22.06
CA ALA A 231 -10.91 22.88 22.97
C ALA A 231 -10.30 21.61 22.34
N CYS A 232 -10.68 21.28 21.09
CA CYS A 232 -10.11 20.15 20.38
C CYS A 232 -8.61 20.32 20.11
N VAL A 233 -8.17 21.54 19.74
CA VAL A 233 -6.74 21.83 19.56
C VAL A 233 -5.96 21.62 20.86
N ARG A 234 -6.47 22.13 21.99
CA ARG A 234 -5.83 21.92 23.31
C ARG A 234 -5.79 20.44 23.69
N ALA A 235 -6.88 19.70 23.50
CA ALA A 235 -6.93 18.27 23.81
C ALA A 235 -5.94 17.47 22.96
N TYR A 236 -5.89 17.73 21.65
CA TYR A 236 -4.98 17.05 20.73
C TYR A 236 -3.51 17.35 21.05
N ARG A 237 -3.18 18.63 21.32
CA ARG A 237 -1.84 19.00 21.83
C ARG A 237 -1.54 18.32 23.17
N GLY A 238 -2.50 18.27 24.09
CA GLY A 238 -2.33 17.58 25.38
C GLY A 238 -1.90 16.11 25.23
N GLY A 239 -2.45 15.39 24.24
CA GLY A 239 -2.04 14.00 23.95
C GLY A 239 -0.57 13.88 23.51
N PHE A 240 -0.13 14.73 22.59
CA PHE A 240 1.27 14.75 22.16
C PHE A 240 2.22 15.28 23.25
N GLU A 241 1.74 16.10 24.17
CA GLU A 241 2.52 16.54 25.34
C GLU A 241 2.77 15.38 26.31
N LYS A 242 1.76 14.55 26.58
CA LYS A 242 1.93 13.30 27.33
C LYS A 242 2.88 12.34 26.62
N LEU A 243 2.84 12.26 25.27
CA LEU A 243 3.80 11.47 24.50
C LEU A 243 5.24 11.98 24.66
N ARG A 244 5.45 13.31 24.65
CA ARG A 244 6.75 13.90 24.96
C ARG A 244 7.25 13.48 26.34
N GLU A 245 6.39 13.59 27.36
CA GLU A 245 6.74 13.21 28.73
C GLU A 245 7.09 11.72 28.85
N LEU A 246 6.35 10.85 28.16
CA LEU A 246 6.66 9.43 28.07
C LEU A 246 8.05 9.21 27.46
N MET A 247 8.36 9.87 26.34
CA MET A 247 9.67 9.76 25.69
C MET A 247 10.79 10.23 26.62
N GLN A 248 10.60 11.33 27.36
CA GLN A 248 11.57 11.82 28.33
C GLN A 248 11.84 10.84 29.49
N ALA A 249 10.86 10.02 29.86
CA ALA A 249 11.03 8.98 30.86
C ALA A 249 11.95 7.84 30.41
N PHE A 250 12.18 7.69 29.09
CA PHE A 250 13.02 6.64 28.50
C PHE A 250 14.13 7.22 27.60
N PRO A 251 15.13 7.93 28.18
CA PRO A 251 16.16 8.64 27.41
C PRO A 251 16.95 7.72 26.46
N GLN A 252 17.20 6.49 26.87
CA GLN A 252 17.91 5.47 26.07
C GLN A 252 17.23 5.19 24.72
N LEU A 253 15.90 5.18 24.68
CA LEU A 253 15.12 5.05 23.45
C LEU A 253 15.16 6.34 22.64
N THR A 254 15.05 7.50 23.29
CA THR A 254 15.07 8.77 22.57
C THR A 254 16.39 9.05 21.87
N GLU A 255 17.52 8.59 22.41
CA GLU A 255 18.84 8.82 21.82
C GLU A 255 19.14 7.86 20.65
N ASN A 256 18.62 6.64 20.69
CA ASN A 256 19.02 5.56 19.78
C ASN A 256 17.92 5.06 18.84
N THR A 257 16.68 5.52 19.02
CA THR A 257 15.51 5.08 18.24
C THR A 257 14.89 6.25 17.47
N ARG A 258 14.49 5.99 16.22
CA ARG A 258 13.73 6.95 15.40
C ARG A 258 12.22 6.78 15.58
N TRP A 259 11.52 7.85 15.89
CA TRP A 259 10.07 7.89 16.09
C TRP A 259 9.41 8.51 14.85
N ILE A 260 8.78 7.67 14.03
CA ILE A 260 8.12 8.05 12.78
C ILE A 260 6.62 8.17 13.05
N ILE A 261 6.10 9.38 12.98
CA ILE A 261 4.69 9.69 13.24
C ILE A 261 3.95 9.86 11.92
N VAL A 262 3.01 8.95 11.64
CA VAL A 262 2.25 8.91 10.38
C VAL A 262 0.78 9.29 10.65
N PRO A 263 0.25 10.36 10.04
CA PRO A 263 -1.11 10.82 10.31
C PRO A 263 -2.17 9.86 9.74
N GLY A 264 -3.22 9.61 10.52
CA GLY A 264 -4.39 8.85 10.12
C GLY A 264 -5.46 9.67 9.38
N PRO A 265 -6.51 9.00 8.89
CA PRO A 265 -7.60 9.66 8.14
C PRO A 265 -8.43 10.63 8.99
N SER A 266 -8.58 10.39 10.30
CA SER A 266 -9.36 11.25 11.20
C SER A 266 -8.53 12.31 11.92
N ASP A 267 -7.21 12.31 11.70
CA ASP A 267 -6.31 13.31 12.28
C ASP A 267 -6.51 14.70 11.64
N PRO A 268 -6.08 15.79 12.31
CA PRO A 268 -6.12 17.14 11.79
C PRO A 268 -5.40 17.24 10.44
N GLY A 269 -6.09 17.74 9.41
CA GLY A 269 -5.50 17.93 8.09
C GLY A 269 -6.54 18.00 6.98
N CYS A 270 -6.07 18.08 5.75
CA CYS A 270 -6.92 17.93 4.57
C CYS A 270 -7.24 16.45 4.36
N ASP A 271 -8.51 16.15 4.07
CA ASP A 271 -8.92 14.78 3.77
C ASP A 271 -8.64 14.41 2.30
N VAL A 272 -7.37 14.45 1.90
CA VAL A 272 -6.90 14.11 0.55
C VAL A 272 -5.58 13.32 0.62
N LEU A 273 -5.32 12.42 -0.32
CA LEU A 273 -4.04 11.70 -0.43
C LEU A 273 -3.10 12.32 -1.48
N PRO A 274 -1.77 12.23 -1.31
CA PRO A 274 -1.09 11.92 -0.04
C PRO A 274 -1.39 13.00 1.01
N ARG A 275 -1.46 12.60 2.28
CA ARG A 275 -1.65 13.54 3.40
C ARG A 275 -0.31 14.11 3.82
N PRO A 276 -0.22 15.43 4.06
CA PRO A 276 0.98 16.02 4.66
C PRO A 276 1.14 15.55 6.11
N PRO A 277 2.33 15.77 6.71
CA PRO A 277 2.52 15.58 8.15
C PRO A 277 1.57 16.44 8.98
N LEU A 278 1.39 16.07 10.25
CA LEU A 278 0.64 16.91 11.19
C LEU A 278 1.25 18.31 11.27
N ALA A 279 0.36 19.30 11.30
CA ALA A 279 0.73 20.71 11.27
C ALA A 279 1.63 21.09 12.45
N GLU A 280 2.60 21.97 12.20
CA GLU A 280 3.62 22.33 13.19
C GLU A 280 3.02 22.88 14.48
N TYR A 281 1.99 23.72 14.42
CA TYR A 281 1.32 24.24 15.61
C TYR A 281 0.63 23.15 16.47
N LEU A 282 0.61 21.88 16.07
CA LEU A 282 0.12 20.78 16.90
C LEU A 282 1.24 19.99 17.55
N THR A 283 2.45 20.01 16.96
CA THR A 283 3.54 19.08 17.28
C THR A 283 4.93 19.75 17.35
N ASP A 284 4.98 21.09 17.28
CA ASP A 284 6.20 21.90 17.27
C ASP A 284 7.10 21.60 18.46
N TYR A 285 6.54 21.59 19.67
CA TYR A 285 7.27 21.26 20.89
C TYR A 285 7.89 19.86 20.84
N LEU A 286 7.20 18.86 20.29
CA LEU A 286 7.74 17.50 20.22
C LEU A 286 8.99 17.46 19.33
N ARG A 287 8.94 18.08 18.15
CA ARG A 287 10.11 18.18 17.25
C ARG A 287 11.22 19.02 17.85
N MET A 288 10.88 20.11 18.54
CA MET A 288 11.88 20.98 19.20
C MET A 288 12.62 20.26 20.32
N HIS A 289 11.94 19.40 21.07
CA HIS A 289 12.56 18.60 22.13
C HIS A 289 13.38 17.43 21.59
N PHE A 290 12.97 16.83 20.47
CA PHE A 290 13.60 15.63 19.89
C PHE A 290 13.89 15.80 18.38
N PRO A 291 14.73 16.78 17.99
CA PRO A 291 14.95 17.13 16.59
C PRO A 291 15.59 15.99 15.79
N ASP A 292 16.47 15.22 16.42
CA ASP A 292 17.19 14.12 15.79
C ASP A 292 16.45 12.78 15.88
N SER A 293 15.38 12.68 16.67
CA SER A 293 14.74 11.39 16.94
C SER A 293 13.33 11.30 16.38
N VAL A 294 12.60 12.41 16.27
CA VAL A 294 11.21 12.44 15.82
C VAL A 294 11.10 12.92 14.38
N GLU A 295 10.54 12.08 13.51
CA GLU A 295 10.21 12.41 12.13
C GLU A 295 8.68 12.44 11.95
N MET A 296 8.15 13.59 11.53
CA MET A 296 6.73 13.73 11.23
C MET A 296 6.51 13.47 9.74
N ALA A 297 5.99 12.29 9.42
CA ALA A 297 5.91 11.78 8.05
C ALA A 297 4.57 12.10 7.36
N THR A 298 4.53 11.94 6.03
CA THR A 298 3.31 11.95 5.23
C THR A 298 2.53 10.65 5.39
N ASN A 299 1.30 10.58 4.86
CA ASN A 299 0.57 9.32 4.72
C ASN A 299 0.07 9.15 3.27
N PRO A 300 0.55 8.14 2.50
CA PRO A 300 1.59 7.18 2.88
C PRO A 300 2.97 7.82 3.06
N CYS A 301 3.90 7.06 3.63
CA CYS A 301 5.34 7.37 3.61
C CYS A 301 6.15 6.13 3.21
N ARG A 302 7.44 6.36 2.94
CA ARG A 302 8.39 5.33 2.51
C ARG A 302 9.61 5.37 3.42
N VAL A 303 9.95 4.23 4.00
CA VAL A 303 11.13 4.04 4.85
C VAL A 303 12.09 3.13 4.11
N ARG A 304 13.35 3.55 4.02
CA ARG A 304 14.44 2.71 3.53
C ARG A 304 15.32 2.33 4.70
N HIS A 305 15.52 1.02 4.89
CA HIS A 305 16.42 0.47 5.89
C HIS A 305 17.38 -0.49 5.19
N PHE A 306 18.67 -0.13 5.13
CA PHE A 306 19.61 -0.72 4.17
C PHE A 306 19.02 -0.75 2.75
N HIS A 307 19.01 -1.93 2.11
CA HIS A 307 18.43 -2.13 0.79
C HIS A 307 16.92 -2.44 0.83
N ARG A 308 16.32 -2.54 2.01
CA ARG A 308 14.89 -2.84 2.19
C ARG A 308 14.06 -1.58 1.98
N GLU A 309 12.92 -1.79 1.36
CA GLU A 309 12.00 -0.74 0.91
C GLU A 309 10.65 -1.03 1.55
N ILE A 310 10.26 -0.16 2.48
CA ILE A 310 9.08 -0.32 3.33
C ILE A 310 8.11 0.82 3.01
N VAL A 311 6.89 0.48 2.62
CA VAL A 311 5.81 1.45 2.41
C VAL A 311 4.90 1.40 3.63
N VAL A 312 4.63 2.55 4.26
CA VAL A 312 3.71 2.66 5.39
C VAL A 312 2.47 3.42 4.93
N PHE A 313 1.29 2.85 5.17
CA PHE A 313 0.03 3.46 4.77
C PHE A 313 -1.05 3.25 5.82
N ARG A 314 -1.56 4.36 6.36
CA ARG A 314 -2.65 4.36 7.34
C ARG A 314 -3.97 4.68 6.66
N GLN A 315 -4.83 3.68 6.46
CA GLN A 315 -6.19 3.88 5.94
C GLN A 315 -7.11 2.72 6.33
N ASN A 316 -8.39 3.01 6.57
CA ASN A 316 -9.43 1.98 6.80
C ASN A 316 -9.85 1.35 5.46
N LEU A 317 -8.88 0.75 4.77
CA LEU A 317 -8.97 0.30 3.39
C LEU A 317 -9.93 -0.87 3.22
N HIS A 318 -9.91 -1.86 4.11
CA HIS A 318 -10.75 -3.05 4.01
C HIS A 318 -12.25 -2.68 3.90
N ARG A 319 -12.69 -1.72 4.72
CA ARG A 319 -14.07 -1.21 4.68
C ARG A 319 -14.40 -0.55 3.34
N LEU A 320 -13.46 0.18 2.76
CA LEU A 320 -13.65 0.84 1.47
C LEU A 320 -13.71 -0.19 0.33
N LEU A 321 -12.76 -1.12 0.29
CA LEU A 321 -12.70 -2.17 -0.73
C LEU A 321 -13.99 -3.01 -0.72
N HIS A 322 -14.40 -3.50 0.44
CA HIS A 322 -15.61 -4.31 0.57
C HIS A 322 -16.89 -3.53 0.22
N ARG A 323 -16.97 -2.23 0.56
CA ARG A 323 -18.17 -1.43 0.31
C ARG A 323 -18.37 -1.09 -1.17
N PHE A 324 -17.28 -0.89 -1.91
CA PHE A 324 -17.33 -0.39 -3.27
C PHE A 324 -17.01 -1.45 -4.34
N ALA A 325 -16.71 -2.69 -3.94
CA ALA A 325 -16.53 -3.80 -4.86
C ALA A 325 -17.80 -4.06 -5.69
N LEU A 326 -17.61 -4.33 -6.98
CA LEU A 326 -18.67 -4.65 -7.93
C LEU A 326 -19.22 -6.07 -7.73
N PHE A 327 -18.36 -6.98 -7.27
CA PHE A 327 -18.69 -8.38 -7.05
C PHE A 327 -18.52 -8.74 -5.57
N ALA A 328 -19.40 -9.61 -5.09
CA ALA A 328 -19.13 -10.34 -3.85
C ALA A 328 -18.05 -11.38 -4.16
N ASN A 329 -16.82 -11.14 -3.70
CA ASN A 329 -15.69 -12.01 -3.98
C ASN A 329 -15.62 -13.25 -3.08
N LEU A 330 -16.34 -13.23 -1.95
CA LEU A 330 -16.26 -14.25 -0.92
C LEU A 330 -17.64 -14.56 -0.36
N ASP A 331 -17.88 -15.83 -0.05
CA ASP A 331 -19.07 -16.24 0.68
C ASP A 331 -19.11 -15.58 2.06
N PRO A 332 -20.31 -15.34 2.62
CA PRO A 332 -20.46 -14.77 3.97
C PRO A 332 -19.68 -15.53 5.06
N GLY A 333 -19.45 -16.84 4.86
CA GLY A 333 -18.69 -17.71 5.76
C GLY A 333 -17.19 -17.85 5.45
N ALA A 334 -16.64 -17.08 4.53
CA ALA A 334 -15.21 -17.12 4.21
C ALA A 334 -14.35 -16.80 5.44
N LYS A 335 -13.19 -17.47 5.55
CA LYS A 335 -12.26 -17.26 6.66
C LYS A 335 -11.61 -15.89 6.55
N ASP A 336 -11.23 -15.30 7.67
CA ASP A 336 -10.59 -13.98 7.68
C ASP A 336 -9.27 -13.96 6.90
N LYS A 337 -8.51 -15.07 6.91
CA LYS A 337 -7.30 -15.21 6.08
C LYS A 337 -7.59 -15.01 4.58
N ASP A 338 -8.72 -15.51 4.09
CA ASP A 338 -9.10 -15.36 2.69
C ASP A 338 -9.46 -13.89 2.39
N ARG A 339 -10.18 -13.23 3.31
CA ARG A 339 -10.49 -11.79 3.22
C ARG A 339 -9.25 -10.92 3.19
N HIS A 340 -8.26 -11.23 4.03
CA HIS A 340 -6.99 -10.52 4.06
C HIS A 340 -6.20 -10.71 2.77
N MET A 341 -6.18 -11.93 2.21
CA MET A 341 -5.53 -12.22 0.93
C MET A 341 -6.19 -11.44 -0.21
N GLU A 342 -7.51 -11.29 -0.23
CA GLU A 342 -8.20 -10.48 -1.24
C GLU A 342 -7.80 -9.00 -1.17
N VAL A 343 -7.61 -8.43 0.01
CA VAL A 343 -7.06 -7.07 0.16
C VAL A 343 -5.64 -6.98 -0.40
N VAL A 344 -4.78 -7.94 -0.04
CA VAL A 344 -3.38 -7.98 -0.49
C VAL A 344 -3.28 -8.07 -2.02
N ARG A 345 -4.04 -8.99 -2.64
CA ARG A 345 -4.12 -9.09 -4.11
C ARG A 345 -4.57 -7.78 -4.73
N THR A 346 -5.61 -7.16 -4.17
CA THR A 346 -6.11 -5.87 -4.68
C THR A 346 -5.02 -4.81 -4.72
N LEU A 347 -4.23 -4.69 -3.65
CA LEU A 347 -3.14 -3.71 -3.56
C LEU A 347 -1.99 -4.04 -4.52
N ALA A 348 -1.53 -5.28 -4.50
CA ALA A 348 -0.37 -5.72 -5.28
C ALA A 348 -0.67 -5.71 -6.79
N ASP A 349 -1.79 -6.30 -7.20
CA ASP A 349 -2.16 -6.44 -8.61
C ASP A 349 -2.46 -5.08 -9.24
N SER A 350 -3.21 -4.22 -8.53
CA SER A 350 -3.42 -2.84 -8.97
C SER A 350 -2.13 -2.00 -8.97
N GLY A 351 -1.12 -2.40 -8.20
CA GLY A 351 0.13 -1.65 -8.04
C GLY A 351 -0.06 -0.30 -7.37
N HIS A 352 -1.02 -0.17 -6.45
CA HIS A 352 -1.40 1.10 -5.83
C HIS A 352 -1.91 0.88 -4.40
N VAL A 353 -1.45 1.67 -3.42
CA VAL A 353 -1.83 1.52 -2.00
C VAL A 353 -3.29 1.88 -1.70
N CYS A 354 -3.94 2.62 -2.59
CA CYS A 354 -5.34 3.02 -2.44
C CYS A 354 -6.11 2.90 -3.78
N PRO A 355 -6.43 1.67 -4.24
CA PRO A 355 -7.01 1.42 -5.55
C PRO A 355 -8.54 1.56 -5.52
N VAL A 356 -9.04 2.64 -4.94
CA VAL A 356 -10.49 2.95 -4.86
C VAL A 356 -10.82 4.12 -5.78
N PRO A 357 -12.09 4.28 -6.21
CA PRO A 357 -12.49 5.39 -7.05
C PRO A 357 -12.15 6.76 -6.45
N LEU A 358 -11.81 7.75 -7.28
CA LEU A 358 -11.46 9.10 -6.81
C LEU A 358 -12.63 9.80 -6.07
N LYS A 359 -13.87 9.41 -6.39
CA LYS A 359 -15.09 9.86 -5.67
C LYS A 359 -15.20 9.28 -4.24
N VAL A 360 -14.56 8.16 -3.98
CA VAL A 360 -14.52 7.50 -2.67
C VAL A 360 -13.34 8.04 -1.86
N ARG A 361 -12.17 8.14 -2.49
CA ARG A 361 -10.98 8.72 -1.87
C ARG A 361 -10.31 9.72 -2.79
N SER A 362 -10.35 10.98 -2.39
CA SER A 362 -9.70 12.05 -3.14
C SER A 362 -8.18 11.93 -3.10
N VAL A 363 -7.58 12.07 -4.28
CA VAL A 363 -6.13 12.10 -4.49
C VAL A 363 -5.77 13.41 -5.17
N VAL A 364 -4.71 14.07 -4.71
CA VAL A 364 -4.11 15.21 -5.41
C VAL A 364 -3.47 14.68 -6.68
N TRP A 365 -3.99 15.07 -7.85
CA TRP A 365 -3.69 14.37 -9.10
C TRP A 365 -2.20 14.32 -9.45
N ASP A 366 -1.46 15.39 -9.16
CA ASP A 366 -0.02 15.47 -9.46
C ASP A 366 0.84 14.61 -8.55
N PHE A 367 0.29 14.16 -7.42
CA PHE A 367 1.00 13.35 -6.42
C PHE A 367 0.53 11.90 -6.43
N ASP A 368 -0.29 11.47 -7.40
CA ASP A 368 -0.77 10.09 -7.47
C ASP A 368 0.36 9.06 -7.52
N TYR A 369 1.46 9.39 -8.20
CA TYR A 369 2.64 8.54 -8.29
C TYR A 369 3.26 8.18 -6.93
N THR A 370 2.98 8.97 -5.88
CA THR A 370 3.46 8.69 -4.50
C THR A 370 2.74 7.50 -3.86
N LEU A 371 1.54 7.19 -4.35
CA LEU A 371 0.68 6.09 -3.88
C LEU A 371 0.95 4.78 -4.64
N ALA A 372 1.78 4.82 -5.70
CA ALA A 372 2.12 3.65 -6.49
C ALA A 372 3.00 2.66 -5.69
N LEU A 373 2.67 1.38 -5.83
CA LEU A 373 3.45 0.22 -5.39
C LEU A 373 4.29 -0.31 -6.55
N TYR A 374 5.08 0.58 -7.17
CA TYR A 374 5.99 0.22 -8.23
C TYR A 374 7.32 0.98 -8.11
N PRO A 375 8.48 0.31 -8.18
CA PRO A 375 8.69 -1.15 -8.09
C PRO A 375 7.99 -1.74 -6.87
N MET A 376 7.62 -3.02 -6.92
CA MET A 376 7.00 -3.67 -5.78
C MET A 376 7.98 -3.62 -4.58
N PRO A 377 7.58 -3.04 -3.42
CA PRO A 377 8.46 -2.89 -2.27
C PRO A 377 8.72 -4.24 -1.60
N HIS A 378 9.65 -4.26 -0.64
CA HIS A 378 9.89 -5.47 0.16
C HIS A 378 8.77 -5.68 1.20
N THR A 379 8.24 -4.59 1.74
CA THR A 379 7.23 -4.63 2.80
C THR A 379 6.22 -3.50 2.63
N VAL A 380 4.94 -3.80 2.89
CA VAL A 380 3.85 -2.85 3.00
C VAL A 380 3.22 -2.98 4.38
N LEU A 381 3.39 -1.96 5.20
CA LEU A 381 2.81 -1.84 6.53
C LEU A 381 1.50 -1.04 6.43
N LEU A 382 0.40 -1.70 6.74
CA LEU A 382 -0.94 -1.17 6.71
C LEU A 382 -1.41 -0.87 8.14
N GLY A 383 -1.98 0.32 8.33
CA GLY A 383 -2.79 0.63 9.49
C GLY A 383 -4.27 0.60 9.12
N ASP A 384 -4.95 -0.51 9.38
CA ASP A 384 -6.40 -0.67 9.25
C ASP A 384 -7.01 -1.05 10.62
N MET A 385 -8.30 -0.80 10.78
CA MET A 385 -9.07 -1.16 11.98
C MET A 385 -9.48 -2.65 11.99
N THR A 386 -9.22 -3.42 10.93
CA THR A 386 -9.46 -4.86 10.91
C THR A 386 -8.50 -5.64 11.80
N SER A 387 -8.78 -6.93 11.98
CA SER A 387 -7.88 -7.85 12.67
C SER A 387 -6.44 -7.78 12.11
N PRO A 388 -5.44 -7.93 12.98
CA PRO A 388 -4.04 -8.01 12.55
C PRO A 388 -3.83 -9.21 11.62
N PHE A 389 -2.98 -9.05 10.62
CA PHE A 389 -2.59 -10.15 9.75
C PHE A 389 -1.22 -9.88 9.13
N GLN A 390 -0.53 -10.95 8.76
CA GLN A 390 0.68 -10.89 7.93
C GLN A 390 0.58 -11.93 6.81
N THR A 391 0.98 -11.54 5.60
CA THR A 391 0.92 -12.42 4.44
C THR A 391 1.94 -11.97 3.39
N THR A 392 2.63 -12.92 2.79
CA THR A 392 3.54 -12.67 1.67
C THR A 392 2.82 -12.93 0.35
N TYR A 393 2.90 -11.98 -0.58
CA TYR A 393 2.38 -12.12 -1.94
C TYR A 393 3.40 -11.55 -2.93
N GLU A 394 3.72 -12.31 -3.98
CA GLU A 394 4.68 -11.90 -5.01
C GLU A 394 6.03 -11.39 -4.43
N GLY A 395 6.51 -12.06 -3.38
CA GLY A 395 7.77 -11.72 -2.70
C GLY A 395 7.74 -10.47 -1.81
N THR A 396 6.56 -9.91 -1.57
CA THR A 396 6.34 -8.72 -0.71
C THR A 396 5.58 -9.11 0.54
N LEU A 397 6.07 -8.67 1.70
CA LEU A 397 5.35 -8.82 2.97
C LEU A 397 4.28 -7.74 3.10
N PHE A 398 3.03 -8.14 3.27
CA PHE A 398 1.94 -7.25 3.66
C PHE A 398 1.56 -7.54 5.12
N CYS A 399 1.53 -6.49 5.94
CA CYS A 399 1.15 -6.61 7.34
C CYS A 399 0.11 -5.54 7.68
N ASN A 400 -0.95 -5.94 8.38
CA ASN A 400 -1.84 -5.03 9.09
C ASN A 400 -1.59 -5.17 10.59
N THR A 401 -1.31 -4.07 11.26
CA THR A 401 -0.99 -4.09 12.70
C THR A 401 -2.22 -4.19 13.60
N GLY A 402 -3.42 -3.91 13.07
CA GLY A 402 -4.64 -3.82 13.88
C GLY A 402 -4.69 -2.56 14.75
N GLN A 403 -5.45 -2.60 15.84
CA GLN A 403 -5.75 -1.44 16.69
C GLN A 403 -4.98 -1.50 18.01
N PHE A 404 -3.89 -0.74 18.11
CA PHE A 404 -3.02 -0.75 19.30
C PHE A 404 -3.75 -0.31 20.57
N THR A 405 -4.52 0.79 20.51
CA THR A 405 -5.21 1.29 21.71
C THR A 405 -6.23 0.30 22.26
N ARG A 406 -6.98 -0.38 21.37
CA ARG A 406 -8.09 -1.24 21.76
C ARG A 406 -7.62 -2.64 22.16
N ASP A 407 -6.71 -3.20 21.37
CA ASP A 407 -6.37 -4.62 21.45
C ASP A 407 -4.96 -4.85 22.02
N GLY A 408 -4.16 -3.78 22.22
CA GLY A 408 -2.77 -3.88 22.67
C GLY A 408 -1.80 -4.50 21.66
N VAL A 409 -2.29 -4.83 20.47
CA VAL A 409 -1.50 -5.49 19.43
C VAL A 409 -0.60 -4.48 18.72
N PHE A 410 0.68 -4.83 18.63
CA PHE A 410 1.65 -4.17 17.76
C PHE A 410 2.42 -5.20 16.95
N PHE A 411 3.12 -4.74 15.93
CA PHE A 411 3.91 -5.58 15.04
C PHE A 411 5.39 -5.30 15.20
N LEU A 412 6.18 -6.34 15.50
CA LEU A 412 7.63 -6.28 15.48
C LEU A 412 8.14 -6.66 14.08
N TYR A 413 8.59 -5.65 13.34
CA TYR A 413 9.16 -5.83 12.02
C TYR A 413 10.68 -5.94 12.11
N ARG A 414 11.21 -7.13 11.78
CA ARG A 414 12.65 -7.39 11.67
C ARG A 414 13.06 -7.44 10.19
N PRO A 415 13.68 -6.37 9.64
CA PRO A 415 14.15 -6.35 8.25
C PRO A 415 15.31 -7.33 8.09
N GLY A 416 15.05 -8.57 7.65
CA GLY A 416 16.15 -9.54 7.54
C GLY A 416 15.80 -10.94 7.07
N HIS A 417 14.56 -11.40 7.20
CA HIS A 417 14.21 -12.77 6.83
C HIS A 417 13.70 -12.82 5.38
N ALA A 418 14.39 -13.57 4.53
CA ALA A 418 13.77 -14.06 3.31
C ALA A 418 12.67 -15.03 3.75
N SER A 419 11.41 -14.64 3.57
CA SER A 419 10.21 -15.49 3.59
C SER A 419 10.27 -16.75 4.46
N GLY A 420 9.68 -16.70 5.66
CA GLY A 420 9.10 -17.90 6.27
C GLY A 420 9.80 -18.53 7.48
N GLU A 421 10.79 -17.89 8.09
CA GLU A 421 11.30 -18.30 9.40
C GLU A 421 11.03 -17.22 10.46
N MET A 422 10.69 -17.70 11.65
CA MET A 422 10.19 -16.98 12.83
C MET A 422 11.03 -15.72 13.13
N ASP A 423 10.33 -14.59 13.26
CA ASP A 423 10.57 -13.44 14.19
C ASP A 423 9.77 -12.19 13.73
N GLU A 424 8.63 -12.40 13.07
CA GLU A 424 7.60 -11.38 12.86
C GLU A 424 6.43 -11.76 13.76
N SER A 425 6.41 -11.17 14.96
CA SER A 425 5.45 -11.48 15.99
C SER A 425 4.47 -10.33 16.17
N PHE A 426 3.19 -10.68 16.16
CA PHE A 426 2.20 -9.90 16.88
C PHE A 426 2.44 -10.15 18.35
N VAL A 427 2.77 -9.08 19.06
CA VAL A 427 2.98 -9.14 20.50
C VAL A 427 1.82 -8.37 21.12
N SER A 428 1.16 -9.00 22.09
CA SER A 428 0.25 -8.29 22.97
C SER A 428 1.10 -7.63 24.07
N ASP A 429 0.66 -6.50 24.57
CA ASP A 429 1.31 -5.84 25.71
C ASP A 429 1.24 -6.66 27.01
N GLU A 430 0.32 -7.63 27.10
CA GLU A 430 0.23 -8.59 28.21
C GLU A 430 1.31 -9.69 28.12
N ASP A 431 1.85 -9.93 26.92
CA ASP A 431 2.86 -10.98 26.63
C ASP A 431 4.29 -10.39 26.46
N ILE A 432 4.57 -9.20 27.02
CA ILE A 432 5.93 -8.62 27.00
C ILE A 432 6.80 -9.37 28.01
N ASP A 433 7.32 -10.53 27.61
CA ASP A 433 8.35 -11.27 28.34
C ASP A 433 9.76 -11.00 27.77
N MET A 434 10.77 -11.20 28.62
CA MET A 434 12.19 -10.94 28.29
C MET A 434 12.65 -11.70 27.04
N ASP A 435 12.12 -12.89 26.80
CA ASP A 435 12.50 -13.75 25.68
C ASP A 435 11.90 -13.25 24.34
N THR A 436 10.70 -12.65 24.36
CA THR A 436 9.98 -12.16 23.16
C THR A 436 10.62 -10.92 22.52
N LEU A 437 11.41 -10.18 23.31
CA LEU A 437 12.14 -8.98 22.87
C LEU A 437 13.63 -9.24 22.60
N HIS A 438 14.14 -10.44 22.95
CA HIS A 438 15.55 -10.81 22.84
C HIS A 438 15.86 -11.75 21.67
N GLU A 439 14.95 -12.68 21.36
CA GLU A 439 14.95 -13.40 20.07
C GLU A 439 14.57 -12.42 18.94
#